data_AF-A0A2E7FGT9-F1
#
_entry.id   AF-A0A2E7FGT9-F1
#
_cell.length_a   1.000
_cell.length_b   1.000
_cell.length_c   1.000
_cell.angle_alpha   90.00
_cell.angle_beta   90.00
_cell.angle_gamma   90.00
#
_symmetry.space_group_name_H-M   'P 1'
#
loop_
_entity.id
_entity.type
_entity.pdbx_description
1 polymer ?
#
loop_
_entity_poly.entity_id
_entity_poly.type
_entity_poly.pdbx_seq_one_letter_code
_entity_poly.pdbx_strand_id
1 'polypeptide(L)'
;MKLFLFSLLFVVQMCQMDSITKSSDELSGQYILQNVSCFCFFEDYDFRNNQLWVFPSKNLIVSKGNVNDGVYISPPNEAEQYNLINGVLTLADSSKEYVVDFNGDEVALTFIDNPLIADDEITYYFKKGEAKGNCVNPENIKLNTACTKEYDPVCGCDGLTYSNPCTATNYGGVSAYTRGACSN
;
A
#
# COMPACT_ATOMS: atom_id res chain seq x y z
N MET A 1 9.14 -7.04 68.25
CA MET A 1 8.60 -5.98 67.37
C MET A 1 9.55 -5.85 66.19
N LYS A 2 9.09 -6.15 64.97
CA LYS A 2 9.92 -6.27 63.75
C LYS A 2 10.34 -4.88 63.25
N LEU A 3 11.64 -4.66 63.09
CA LEU A 3 12.22 -3.50 62.42
C LEU A 3 12.22 -3.79 60.91
N PHE A 4 11.33 -3.15 60.15
CA PHE A 4 11.35 -3.23 58.69
C PHE A 4 12.27 -2.14 58.14
N LEU A 5 13.45 -2.53 57.65
CA LEU A 5 14.26 -1.70 56.77
C LEU A 5 13.53 -1.59 55.42
N PHE A 6 12.98 -0.41 55.11
CA PHE A 6 12.54 -0.08 53.76
C PHE A 6 13.78 0.25 52.91
N SER A 7 14.23 -0.74 52.14
CA SER A 7 15.18 -0.55 51.04
C SER A 7 14.52 0.37 50.01
N LEU A 8 15.06 1.58 49.88
CA LEU A 8 14.71 2.53 48.83
C LEU A 8 15.35 2.03 47.52
N LEU A 9 14.68 1.10 46.83
CA LEU A 9 15.02 0.78 45.45
C LEU A 9 14.68 2.01 44.60
N PHE A 10 15.71 2.77 44.24
CA PHE A 10 15.65 3.74 43.15
C PHE A 10 15.36 2.96 41.87
N VAL A 11 14.08 2.84 41.51
CA VAL A 11 13.67 2.38 40.18
C VAL A 11 14.11 3.47 39.23
N VAL A 12 15.24 3.24 38.57
CA VAL A 12 15.65 4.00 37.39
C VAL A 12 14.55 3.74 36.38
N GLN A 13 13.56 4.63 36.35
CA GLN A 13 12.55 4.63 35.31
C GLN A 13 13.30 5.09 34.06
N MET A 14 13.92 4.11 33.39
CA MET A 14 14.29 4.22 31.99
C MET A 14 13.00 4.69 31.31
N CYS A 15 12.99 5.95 30.88
CA CYS A 15 11.95 6.45 30.01
C CYS A 15 11.95 5.48 28.83
N GLN A 16 10.92 4.65 28.70
CA GLN A 16 10.70 3.93 27.47
C GLN A 16 10.55 5.05 26.45
N MET A 17 11.53 5.15 25.55
CA MET A 17 11.28 5.85 24.32
C MET A 17 10.27 4.96 23.61
N ASP A 18 9.00 5.20 23.89
CA ASP A 18 7.92 4.72 23.06
C ASP A 18 8.22 5.32 21.69
N SER A 19 8.94 4.55 20.86
CA SER A 19 8.88 4.77 19.44
C SER A 19 7.40 4.72 19.15
N ILE A 20 6.83 5.87 18.82
CA ILE A 20 5.48 5.99 18.30
C ILE A 20 5.45 5.10 17.07
N THR A 21 5.11 3.84 17.30
CA THR A 21 4.68 2.93 16.27
C THR A 21 3.29 3.46 15.93
N LYS A 22 3.22 4.45 15.03
CA LYS A 22 2.08 4.54 14.13
C LYS A 22 2.07 3.17 13.44
N SER A 23 1.37 2.22 14.04
CA SER A 23 1.61 0.79 13.79
C SER A 23 1.27 0.55 12.32
N SER A 24 2.08 -0.22 11.61
CA SER A 24 1.79 -0.56 10.21
C SER A 24 0.38 -1.13 10.04
N ASP A 25 -0.24 -1.65 11.10
CA ASP A 25 -1.64 -2.09 11.14
C ASP A 25 -2.66 -0.97 10.84
N GLU A 26 -2.35 0.29 11.14
CA GLU A 26 -3.20 1.44 10.78
C GLU A 26 -3.35 1.59 9.26
N LEU A 27 -2.30 1.22 8.51
CA LEU A 27 -2.33 1.15 7.05
C LEU A 27 -3.18 0.02 6.51
N SER A 28 -3.58 -0.96 7.31
CA SER A 28 -4.21 -2.15 6.76
C SER A 28 -5.50 -1.83 5.98
N GLY A 29 -5.62 -2.43 4.79
CA GLY A 29 -6.83 -2.43 3.99
C GLY A 29 -6.71 -1.72 2.64
N GLN A 30 -7.89 -1.40 2.09
CA GLN A 30 -8.04 -0.70 0.83
C GLN A 30 -8.06 0.81 1.07
N TYR A 31 -7.48 1.55 0.12
CA TYR A 31 -7.64 2.99 -0.02
C TYR A 31 -7.97 3.36 -1.45
N ILE A 32 -8.75 4.41 -1.64
CA ILE A 32 -9.15 4.96 -2.93
C ILE A 32 -8.49 6.33 -3.09
N LEU A 33 -7.79 6.54 -4.20
CA LEU A 33 -7.13 7.81 -4.49
C LEU A 33 -8.19 8.90 -4.66
N GLN A 34 -8.03 10.00 -3.92
CA GLN A 34 -8.94 11.15 -3.97
C GLN A 34 -8.33 12.28 -4.80
N ASN A 35 -7.02 12.48 -4.68
CA ASN A 35 -6.32 13.57 -5.34
C ASN A 35 -4.82 13.30 -5.44
N VAL A 36 -4.15 13.98 -6.37
CA VAL A 36 -2.69 14.04 -6.45
C VAL A 36 -2.27 15.50 -6.52
N SER A 37 -1.41 15.93 -5.60
CA SER A 37 -0.76 17.24 -5.65
C SER A 37 0.62 17.08 -6.28
N CYS A 38 0.81 17.66 -7.46
CA CYS A 38 2.10 17.79 -8.11
C CYS A 38 2.09 18.90 -9.17
N PHE A 39 3.26 19.24 -9.72
CA PHE A 39 3.38 20.09 -10.92
C PHE A 39 3.07 19.29 -12.20
N CYS A 40 1.91 18.67 -12.19
CA CYS A 40 1.42 17.72 -13.18
C CYS A 40 0.05 18.20 -13.67
N PHE A 41 -0.36 17.75 -14.86
CA PHE A 41 -1.60 18.19 -15.48
C PHE A 41 -2.51 17.00 -15.73
N PHE A 42 -3.66 17.01 -15.06
CA PHE A 42 -4.72 16.02 -15.23
C PHE A 42 -5.96 16.74 -15.81
N GLU A 43 -6.31 16.47 -17.06
CA GLU A 43 -7.58 16.92 -17.65
C GLU A 43 -8.65 15.85 -17.41
N ASP A 44 -9.73 16.23 -16.72
CA ASP A 44 -10.94 15.40 -16.53
C ASP A 44 -10.67 13.98 -16.00
N TYR A 45 -9.61 13.80 -15.23
CA TYR A 45 -9.20 12.50 -14.69
C TYR A 45 -9.98 12.15 -13.42
N ASP A 46 -10.61 10.96 -13.39
CA ASP A 46 -11.25 10.44 -12.18
C ASP A 46 -10.26 9.61 -11.36
N PHE A 47 -9.67 10.23 -10.33
CA PHE A 47 -8.72 9.56 -9.43
C PHE A 47 -9.28 8.32 -8.74
N ARG A 48 -10.60 8.22 -8.56
CA ARG A 48 -11.23 7.14 -7.79
C ARG A 48 -11.14 5.77 -8.48
N ASN A 49 -10.71 5.74 -9.73
CA ASN A 49 -10.38 4.51 -10.45
C ASN A 49 -9.10 3.84 -9.93
N ASN A 50 -8.33 4.53 -9.08
CA ASN A 50 -7.10 4.03 -8.50
C ASN A 50 -7.29 3.65 -7.05
N GLN A 51 -6.83 2.45 -6.70
CA GLN A 51 -6.85 1.93 -5.34
C GLN A 51 -5.45 1.54 -4.90
N LEU A 52 -5.21 1.61 -3.61
CA LEU A 52 -4.01 1.11 -2.96
C LEU A 52 -4.44 0.12 -1.89
N TRP A 53 -3.88 -1.08 -1.93
CA TRP A 53 -4.10 -2.09 -0.91
C TRP A 53 -2.81 -2.31 -0.13
N VAL A 54 -2.88 -2.24 1.18
CA VAL A 54 -1.74 -2.47 2.06
C VAL A 54 -2.05 -3.65 2.97
N PHE A 55 -1.14 -4.62 3.01
CA PHE A 55 -1.23 -5.84 3.79
C PHE A 55 -0.04 -5.94 4.74
N PRO A 56 -0.12 -5.30 5.93
CA PRO A 56 0.99 -5.23 6.89
C PRO A 56 1.48 -6.61 7.35
N SER A 57 0.57 -7.57 7.53
CA SER A 57 0.92 -8.93 7.96
C SER A 57 1.85 -9.68 7.00
N LYS A 58 1.91 -9.25 5.73
CA LYS A 58 2.79 -9.81 4.70
C LYS A 58 3.83 -8.83 4.19
N ASN A 59 3.86 -7.60 4.69
CA ASN A 59 4.65 -6.51 4.13
C ASN A 59 4.41 -6.31 2.63
N LEU A 60 3.16 -6.46 2.18
CA LEU A 60 2.79 -6.32 0.77
C LEU A 60 1.96 -5.07 0.52
N ILE A 61 2.21 -4.43 -0.62
CA ILE A 61 1.42 -3.32 -1.13
C ILE A 61 1.08 -3.57 -2.59
N VAL A 62 -0.14 -3.24 -3.01
CA VAL A 62 -0.55 -3.37 -4.41
C VAL A 62 -1.40 -2.19 -4.84
N SER A 63 -0.95 -1.51 -5.89
CA SER A 63 -1.70 -0.48 -6.58
C SER A 63 -2.61 -1.11 -7.62
N LYS A 64 -3.86 -0.68 -7.66
CA LYS A 64 -4.93 -1.20 -8.50
C LYS A 64 -5.48 -0.08 -9.36
N GLY A 65 -5.58 -0.31 -10.67
CA GLY A 65 -6.11 0.66 -11.63
C GLY A 65 -6.04 0.14 -13.04
N ASN A 66 -6.54 0.92 -14.01
CA ASN A 66 -6.43 0.58 -15.42
C ASN A 66 -4.99 0.78 -15.91
N VAL A 67 -4.44 -0.25 -16.57
CA VAL A 67 -3.00 -0.32 -16.91
C VAL A 67 -2.51 0.84 -17.78
N ASN A 68 -3.41 1.49 -18.52
CA ASN A 68 -3.06 2.51 -19.50
C ASN A 68 -3.03 3.92 -18.92
N ASP A 69 -3.82 4.19 -17.88
CA ASP A 69 -4.07 5.53 -17.35
C ASP A 69 -4.08 5.57 -15.81
N GLY A 70 -3.78 4.46 -15.15
CA GLY A 70 -3.73 4.37 -13.69
C GLY A 70 -2.54 5.11 -13.08
N VAL A 71 -2.73 5.56 -11.84
CA VAL A 71 -1.71 6.14 -10.98
C VAL A 71 -1.24 5.07 -10.00
N TYR A 72 0.07 4.81 -9.98
CA TYR A 72 0.63 3.60 -9.39
C TYR A 72 1.78 3.89 -8.43
N ILE A 73 1.65 3.41 -7.20
CA ILE A 73 2.70 3.42 -6.17
C ILE A 73 3.63 2.21 -6.39
N SER A 74 3.05 1.01 -6.46
CA SER A 74 3.68 -0.27 -6.85
C SER A 74 3.46 -0.54 -8.36
N PRO A 75 4.10 -1.55 -8.98
CA PRO A 75 3.84 -1.89 -10.37
C PRO A 75 2.35 -2.12 -10.69
N PRO A 76 1.88 -1.79 -11.91
CA PRO A 76 0.46 -1.81 -12.25
C PRO A 76 -0.23 -3.13 -11.96
N ASN A 77 -1.15 -3.14 -10.99
CA ASN A 77 -1.92 -4.31 -10.58
C ASN A 77 -1.09 -5.48 -10.02
N GLU A 78 0.19 -5.26 -9.74
CA GLU A 78 1.10 -6.26 -9.17
C GLU A 78 1.57 -5.82 -7.78
N ALA A 79 1.62 -6.78 -6.87
CA ALA A 79 2.08 -6.54 -5.52
C ALA A 79 3.59 -6.42 -5.44
N GLU A 80 4.06 -5.61 -4.49
CA GLU A 80 5.47 -5.42 -4.17
C GLU A 80 5.66 -5.52 -2.65
N GLN A 81 6.86 -5.91 -2.21
CA GLN A 81 7.20 -5.82 -0.79
C GLN A 81 7.48 -4.37 -0.40
N TYR A 82 7.11 -4.00 0.82
CA TYR A 82 7.47 -2.70 1.38
C TYR A 82 8.03 -2.83 2.79
N ASN A 83 8.81 -1.84 3.20
CA ASN A 83 9.17 -1.62 4.59
C ASN A 83 8.61 -0.28 5.05
N LEU A 84 8.18 -0.19 6.30
CA LEU A 84 7.77 1.08 6.91
C LEU A 84 8.62 1.32 8.16
N ILE A 85 9.51 2.30 8.09
CA ILE A 85 10.44 2.62 9.17
C ILE A 85 10.36 4.12 9.43
N ASN A 86 10.05 4.52 10.67
CA ASN A 86 9.99 5.93 11.08
C ASN A 86 9.10 6.80 10.18
N GLY A 87 7.97 6.26 9.70
CA GLY A 87 7.04 6.98 8.82
C GLY A 87 7.46 7.05 7.35
N VAL A 88 8.57 6.40 6.95
CA VAL A 88 9.00 6.27 5.55
C VAL A 88 8.68 4.88 5.04
N LEU A 89 7.87 4.82 3.99
CA LEU A 89 7.54 3.60 3.24
C LEU A 89 8.53 3.45 2.09
N THR A 90 9.29 2.35 2.07
CA THR A 90 10.26 2.03 1.02
C THR A 90 9.81 0.76 0.29
N LEU A 91 9.65 0.86 -1.02
CA LEU A 91 9.30 -0.26 -1.90
C LEU A 91 10.55 -1.08 -2.27
N ALA A 92 10.48 -2.40 -2.17
CA ALA A 92 11.66 -3.26 -2.23
C ALA A 92 12.25 -3.42 -3.65
N ASP A 93 11.43 -3.50 -4.68
CA ASP A 93 11.86 -3.77 -6.06
C ASP A 93 12.18 -2.46 -6.80
N SER A 94 11.31 -1.47 -6.65
CA SER A 94 11.46 -0.15 -7.28
C SER A 94 12.37 0.80 -6.51
N SER A 95 12.64 0.52 -5.23
CA SER A 95 13.39 1.40 -4.31
C SER A 95 12.78 2.79 -4.13
N LYS A 96 11.51 2.99 -4.52
CA LYS A 96 10.80 4.25 -4.30
C LYS A 96 10.49 4.42 -2.82
N GLU A 97 10.62 5.65 -2.34
CA GLU A 97 10.38 6.01 -0.95
C GLU A 97 9.26 7.05 -0.84
N TYR A 98 8.47 6.94 0.22
CA TYR A 98 7.35 7.84 0.49
C TYR A 98 7.30 8.20 1.97
N VAL A 99 7.19 9.48 2.29
CA VAL A 99 6.74 9.89 3.62
C VAL A 99 5.26 9.57 3.75
N VAL A 100 4.89 8.92 4.85
CA VAL A 100 3.50 8.54 5.11
C VAL A 100 2.92 9.40 6.22
N ASP A 101 1.87 10.14 5.91
CA ASP A 101 1.06 10.85 6.90
C ASP A 101 -0.33 10.22 7.03
N PHE A 102 -0.80 10.10 8.27
CA PHE A 102 -2.06 9.46 8.63
C PHE A 102 -2.93 10.39 9.42
N ASN A 103 -4.19 10.46 9.01
CA ASN A 103 -5.22 11.17 9.73
C ASN A 103 -6.55 10.41 9.68
N GLY A 104 -6.73 9.48 10.61
CA GLY A 104 -7.94 8.65 10.67
C GLY A 104 -8.09 7.76 9.43
N ASP A 105 -9.10 8.03 8.62
CA ASP A 105 -9.37 7.30 7.37
C ASP A 105 -8.64 7.88 6.15
N GLU A 106 -7.79 8.88 6.34
CA GLU A 106 -7.03 9.51 5.25
C GLU A 106 -5.53 9.19 5.37
N VAL A 107 -4.92 8.93 4.22
CA VAL A 107 -3.48 8.68 4.05
C VAL A 107 -2.94 9.62 2.99
N ALA A 108 -1.84 10.29 3.31
CA ALA A 108 -1.03 11.00 2.33
C ALA A 108 0.30 10.25 2.14
N LEU A 109 0.64 9.95 0.88
CA LEU A 109 1.95 9.44 0.50
C LEU A 109 2.68 10.53 -0.27
N THR A 110 3.76 11.06 0.28
CA THR A 110 4.59 12.06 -0.41
C THR A 110 5.84 11.38 -0.94
N PHE A 111 6.00 11.35 -2.26
CA PHE A 111 7.14 10.71 -2.91
C PHE A 111 8.44 11.47 -2.60
N ILE A 112 9.47 10.72 -2.21
CA ILE A 112 10.81 11.24 -1.93
C ILE A 112 11.67 10.96 -3.16
N ASP A 113 11.96 11.98 -3.96
CA ASP A 113 12.87 11.89 -5.10
C ASP A 113 14.30 12.36 -4.74
N ASN A 114 14.41 13.37 -3.88
CA ASN A 114 15.65 13.87 -3.31
C ASN A 114 15.49 14.21 -1.82
N PRO A 115 16.15 13.47 -0.90
CA PRO A 115 15.98 13.67 0.54
C PRO A 115 16.48 15.04 1.05
N LEU A 116 17.13 15.85 0.20
CA LEU A 116 17.68 17.17 0.56
C LEU A 116 16.91 18.34 -0.05
N ILE A 117 15.90 18.08 -0.89
CA ILE A 117 15.18 19.12 -1.64
C ILE A 117 13.68 18.84 -1.58
N ALA A 118 12.91 19.79 -1.05
CA ALA A 118 11.50 19.61 -0.71
C ALA A 118 10.54 20.45 -1.59
N ASP A 119 10.89 20.76 -2.85
CA ASP A 119 10.17 21.77 -3.65
C ASP A 119 9.26 21.23 -4.77
N ASP A 120 9.41 19.98 -5.22
CA ASP A 120 8.62 19.39 -6.32
C ASP A 120 7.91 18.06 -5.96
N GLU A 121 7.70 17.77 -4.68
CA GLU A 121 7.21 16.46 -4.23
C GLU A 121 5.78 16.15 -4.72
N ILE A 122 5.60 14.95 -5.26
CA ILE A 122 4.30 14.42 -5.62
C ILE A 122 3.65 13.85 -4.35
N THR A 123 2.50 14.39 -3.94
CA THR A 123 1.71 13.86 -2.84
C THR A 123 0.42 13.22 -3.34
N TYR A 124 0.23 11.95 -2.99
CA TYR A 124 -0.98 11.18 -3.27
C TYR A 124 -1.87 11.19 -2.03
N TYR A 125 -3.11 11.64 -2.19
CA TYR A 125 -4.10 11.69 -1.10
C TYR A 125 -5.13 10.59 -1.28
N PHE A 126 -5.19 9.71 -0.29
CA PHE A 126 -6.02 8.54 -0.27
C PHE A 126 -7.04 8.61 0.86
N LYS A 127 -8.21 8.00 0.62
CA LYS A 127 -9.22 7.76 1.64
C LYS A 127 -9.47 6.27 1.78
N LYS A 128 -9.67 5.79 2.99
CA LYS A 128 -9.95 4.39 3.28
C LYS A 128 -11.18 3.92 2.51
N GLY A 129 -11.03 2.79 1.86
CA GLY A 129 -12.08 2.14 1.09
C GLY A 129 -12.84 1.12 1.94
N GLU A 130 -14.07 0.82 1.53
CA GLU A 130 -14.96 -0.12 2.24
C GLU A 130 -14.79 -1.57 1.76
N ALA A 131 -14.01 -1.82 0.71
CA ALA A 131 -13.87 -3.18 0.19
C ALA A 131 -13.12 -4.05 1.19
N LYS A 132 -13.68 -5.22 1.42
CA LYS A 132 -13.07 -6.26 2.26
C LYS A 132 -12.08 -7.05 1.40
N GLY A 133 -11.17 -7.80 2.03
CA GLY A 133 -10.25 -8.70 1.34
C GLY A 133 -10.91 -9.90 0.62
N ASN A 134 -12.18 -9.78 0.21
CA ASN A 134 -12.93 -10.83 -0.45
C ASN A 134 -12.60 -10.96 -1.95
N CYS A 135 -12.15 -9.88 -2.59
CA CYS A 135 -11.64 -9.94 -3.95
C CYS A 135 -10.11 -9.98 -3.99
N VAL A 136 -9.45 -8.94 -3.48
CA VAL A 136 -8.00 -8.87 -3.39
C VAL A 136 -7.56 -9.53 -2.09
N ASN A 137 -6.93 -10.69 -2.20
CA ASN A 137 -6.53 -11.52 -1.06
C ASN A 137 -5.01 -11.71 -1.05
N PRO A 138 -4.31 -11.29 0.02
CA PRO A 138 -2.86 -11.43 0.12
C PRO A 138 -2.37 -12.89 0.18
N GLU A 139 -3.25 -13.87 0.46
CA GLU A 139 -2.93 -15.31 0.37
C GLU A 139 -2.75 -15.81 -1.05
N ASN A 140 -3.35 -15.14 -2.03
CA ASN A 140 -3.19 -15.50 -3.44
C ASN A 140 -1.90 -14.94 -4.03
N ILE A 141 -1.33 -13.89 -3.43
CA ILE A 141 -0.14 -13.20 -3.93
C ILE A 141 1.09 -14.08 -3.75
N LYS A 142 1.82 -14.30 -4.84
CA LYS A 142 3.06 -15.09 -4.89
C LYS A 142 4.10 -14.39 -5.75
N LEU A 143 4.88 -13.51 -5.13
CA LEU A 143 5.91 -12.69 -5.78
C LEU A 143 6.93 -13.49 -6.59
N ASN A 144 7.27 -14.71 -6.15
CA ASN A 144 8.25 -15.57 -6.82
C ASN A 144 7.65 -16.52 -7.86
N THR A 145 6.35 -16.38 -8.19
CA THR A 145 5.73 -17.19 -9.25
C THR A 145 6.12 -16.63 -10.60
N ALA A 146 6.50 -17.50 -11.54
CA ALA A 146 6.69 -17.12 -12.93
C ALA A 146 5.36 -17.31 -13.69
N CYS A 147 4.71 -16.19 -14.03
CA CYS A 147 3.60 -16.22 -14.98
C CYS A 147 4.15 -16.11 -16.40
N THR A 148 3.56 -16.86 -17.30
CA THR A 148 3.84 -16.79 -18.73
C THR A 148 3.30 -15.46 -19.30
N LYS A 149 3.84 -15.02 -20.45
CA LYS A 149 3.54 -13.71 -21.06
C LYS A 149 2.46 -13.78 -22.16
N GLU A 150 1.77 -14.91 -22.26
CA GLU A 150 0.60 -15.05 -23.13
C GLU A 150 -0.47 -14.05 -22.73
N TYR A 151 -1.17 -13.59 -23.75
CA TYR A 151 -2.32 -12.74 -23.60
C TYR A 151 -3.58 -13.60 -23.72
N ASP A 152 -4.14 -13.96 -22.56
CA ASP A 152 -5.43 -14.66 -22.39
C ASP A 152 -6.24 -13.89 -21.34
N PRO A 153 -6.77 -12.71 -21.71
CA PRO A 153 -7.19 -11.72 -20.73
C PRO A 153 -8.35 -12.21 -19.87
N VAL A 154 -8.35 -11.77 -18.61
CA VAL A 154 -9.43 -12.04 -17.66
C VAL A 154 -9.86 -10.75 -16.96
N CYS A 155 -11.15 -10.67 -16.63
CA CYS A 155 -11.72 -9.59 -15.85
C CYS A 155 -11.83 -10.04 -14.39
N GLY A 156 -11.06 -9.41 -13.51
CA GLY A 156 -11.05 -9.72 -12.08
C GLY A 156 -12.33 -9.27 -11.37
N CYS A 157 -12.59 -9.86 -10.20
CA CYS A 157 -13.66 -9.40 -9.30
C CYS A 157 -13.48 -7.96 -8.80
N ASP A 158 -12.30 -7.39 -9.02
CA ASP A 158 -11.93 -6.00 -8.73
C ASP A 158 -12.24 -5.05 -9.89
N GLY A 159 -12.81 -5.57 -10.99
CA GLY A 159 -13.17 -4.80 -12.18
C GLY A 159 -11.98 -4.45 -13.08
N LEU A 160 -10.81 -5.07 -12.85
CA LEU A 160 -9.59 -4.81 -13.61
C LEU A 160 -9.26 -5.94 -14.57
N THR A 161 -8.72 -5.57 -15.73
CA THR A 161 -8.25 -6.53 -16.72
C THR A 161 -6.83 -6.96 -16.41
N TYR A 162 -6.61 -8.27 -16.39
CA TYR A 162 -5.29 -8.87 -16.26
C TYR A 162 -4.92 -9.58 -17.55
N SER A 163 -3.63 -9.62 -17.87
CA SER A 163 -3.11 -10.20 -19.12
C SER A 163 -3.40 -11.69 -19.25
N ASN A 164 -3.42 -12.41 -18.13
CA ASN A 164 -3.78 -13.82 -18.07
C ASN A 164 -4.25 -14.24 -16.66
N PRO A 165 -4.82 -15.45 -16.51
CA PRO A 165 -5.27 -15.96 -15.22
C PRO A 165 -4.16 -16.01 -14.15
N CYS A 166 -2.92 -16.28 -14.57
CA CYS A 166 -1.79 -16.38 -13.63
C CYS A 166 -1.47 -15.03 -13.01
N THR A 167 -1.38 -13.96 -13.81
CA THR A 167 -1.09 -12.60 -13.32
C THR A 167 -2.22 -12.08 -12.43
N ALA A 168 -3.48 -12.36 -12.79
CA ALA A 168 -4.65 -12.01 -11.98
C ALA A 168 -4.56 -12.56 -10.54
N THR A 169 -4.33 -13.86 -10.40
CA THR A 169 -4.27 -14.51 -9.08
C THR A 169 -2.96 -14.24 -8.35
N ASN A 170 -1.80 -14.49 -8.99
CA ASN A 170 -0.52 -14.54 -8.27
C ASN A 170 0.12 -13.16 -8.09
N TYR A 171 -0.09 -12.21 -9.00
CA TYR A 171 0.47 -10.86 -8.86
C TYR A 171 -0.58 -9.88 -8.35
N GLY A 172 -1.80 -10.00 -8.87
CA GLY A 172 -2.93 -9.17 -8.45
C GLY A 172 -3.63 -9.63 -7.18
N GLY A 173 -3.43 -10.87 -6.71
CA GLY A 173 -4.12 -11.40 -5.54
C GLY A 173 -5.62 -11.59 -5.74
N VAL A 174 -6.11 -11.53 -6.98
CA VAL A 174 -7.55 -11.59 -7.30
C VAL A 174 -8.08 -13.00 -7.08
N SER A 175 -9.15 -13.11 -6.29
CA SER A 175 -9.73 -14.38 -5.87
C SER A 175 -10.69 -15.01 -6.88
N ALA A 176 -11.23 -14.22 -7.81
CA ALA A 176 -12.13 -14.70 -8.85
C ALA A 176 -12.06 -13.81 -10.10
N TYR A 177 -12.25 -14.39 -11.28
CA TYR A 177 -12.26 -13.66 -12.55
C TYR A 177 -13.16 -14.37 -13.59
N THR A 178 -13.58 -13.63 -14.61
CA THR A 178 -14.25 -14.15 -15.80
C THR A 178 -13.32 -14.07 -17.00
N ARG A 179 -13.50 -14.95 -17.99
CA ARG A 179 -12.73 -14.88 -19.25
C ARG A 179 -13.06 -13.61 -20.03
N GLY A 180 -12.05 -13.08 -20.72
CA GLY A 180 -12.13 -11.84 -21.48
C GLY A 180 -11.75 -10.63 -20.62
N ALA A 181 -11.35 -9.54 -21.28
CA ALA A 181 -11.13 -8.25 -20.63
C ALA A 181 -12.43 -7.68 -20.04
N CYS A 182 -12.31 -6.80 -19.05
CA CYS A 182 -13.45 -6.08 -18.50
C CYS A 182 -14.10 -5.17 -19.55
N SER A 183 -15.43 -5.07 -19.51
CA SER A 183 -16.21 -4.17 -20.36
C SER A 183 -16.29 -2.80 -19.69
N ASN A 184 -15.17 -2.08 -19.64
CA ASN A 184 -15.10 -0.73 -19.06
C ASN A 184 -15.23 0.33 -20.14
#